data_AF-A0A1F8NCY9-F1
#
_entry.id   AF-A0A1F8NCY9-F1
#
_cell.length_a   1.000
_cell.length_b   1.000
_cell.length_c   1.000
_cell.angle_alpha   90.00
_cell.angle_beta   90.00
_cell.angle_gamma   90.00
#
_symmetry.space_group_name_H-M   'P 1'
#
loop_
_entity.id
_entity.type
_entity.pdbx_description
1 polymer ?
#
loop_
_entity_poly.entity_id
_entity_poly.type
_entity_poly.pdbx_seq_one_letter_code
_entity_poly.pdbx_strand_id
1 'polypeptide(L)'
;MAQRIALFFSVGITAFVLIIVGAAIGLAGQAQAAAGPTLDPLLLAQLQTREAAYQALIAEANGQTRAMEPTPFPTVTPAPEATATEYPISPELAAYLALSVAPNAYLVRPPEVVIYRGRIAYEVTLNTGRVYVDAVSGAILWNGAAQGGDGGGSGFGDEDDEHDDD
;
A
#
# COMPACT_ATOMS: atom_id res chain seq x y z
N MET A 1 -45.26 -15.82 -61.78
CA MET A 1 -45.54 -15.67 -60.33
C MET A 1 -44.84 -16.74 -59.48
N ALA A 2 -44.95 -18.04 -59.80
CA ALA A 2 -44.37 -19.13 -59.01
C ALA A 2 -42.83 -19.08 -58.79
N GLN A 3 -42.05 -18.58 -59.78
CA GLN A 3 -40.60 -18.45 -59.65
C GLN A 3 -40.15 -17.40 -58.61
N ARG A 4 -40.91 -16.31 -58.47
CA ARG A 4 -40.62 -15.29 -57.46
C ARG A 4 -40.91 -15.83 -56.05
N ILE A 5 -41.99 -16.60 -55.92
CA ILE A 5 -42.36 -17.26 -54.66
C ILE A 5 -41.30 -18.30 -54.25
N ALA A 6 -40.82 -19.13 -55.17
CA ALA A 6 -39.77 -20.12 -54.90
C ALA A 6 -38.45 -19.50 -54.39
N LEU A 7 -38.07 -18.32 -54.90
CA LEU A 7 -36.87 -17.63 -54.48
C LEU A 7 -36.99 -17.09 -53.04
N PHE A 8 -38.14 -16.49 -52.68
CA PHE A 8 -38.40 -16.05 -51.30
C PHE A 8 -38.46 -17.21 -50.30
N PHE A 9 -39.00 -18.37 -50.70
CA PHE A 9 -38.97 -19.57 -49.86
C PHE A 9 -37.55 -20.08 -49.60
N SER A 10 -36.65 -20.04 -50.59
CA SER A 10 -35.26 -20.48 -50.38
C SER A 10 -34.48 -19.61 -49.40
N VAL A 11 -34.70 -18.28 -49.45
CA VAL A 11 -34.07 -17.31 -48.56
C VAL A 11 -34.64 -17.42 -47.14
N GLY A 12 -35.95 -17.64 -47.01
CA GLY A 12 -36.58 -17.89 -45.72
C GLY A 12 -36.05 -19.17 -45.05
N ILE A 13 -35.87 -20.25 -45.81
CA ILE A 13 -35.35 -21.52 -45.29
C ILE A 13 -33.88 -21.39 -44.88
N THR A 14 -33.02 -20.73 -45.65
CA THR A 14 -31.62 -20.52 -45.25
C THR A 14 -31.49 -19.64 -44.01
N ALA A 15 -32.27 -18.57 -43.91
CA ALA A 15 -32.29 -17.73 -42.71
C ALA A 15 -32.77 -18.52 -41.48
N PHE A 16 -33.82 -19.35 -41.64
CA PHE A 16 -34.35 -20.16 -40.56
C PHE A 16 -33.36 -21.24 -40.08
N VAL A 17 -32.65 -21.89 -40.99
CA VAL A 17 -31.60 -22.86 -40.64
C VAL A 17 -30.45 -22.17 -39.89
N LEU A 18 -30.02 -20.99 -40.32
CA LEU A 18 -28.97 -20.23 -39.63
C LEU A 18 -29.39 -19.80 -38.22
N ILE A 19 -30.64 -19.43 -38.01
CA ILE A 19 -31.18 -19.07 -36.68
C ILE A 19 -31.20 -20.30 -35.76
N ILE A 20 -31.61 -21.47 -36.27
CA ILE A 20 -31.61 -22.72 -35.47
C ILE A 20 -30.20 -23.15 -35.09
N VAL A 21 -29.24 -23.09 -36.03
CA VAL A 21 -27.84 -23.44 -35.77
C VAL A 21 -27.22 -22.44 -34.77
N GLY A 22 -27.49 -21.14 -34.93
CA GLY A 22 -27.05 -20.12 -33.98
C GLY A 22 -27.64 -20.29 -32.57
N ALA A 23 -28.93 -20.62 -32.47
CA ALA A 23 -29.60 -20.88 -31.20
C ALA A 23 -29.08 -22.13 -30.48
N ALA A 24 -28.76 -23.20 -31.22
CA ALA A 24 -28.15 -24.40 -30.66
C ALA A 24 -26.76 -24.14 -30.08
N ILE A 25 -25.95 -23.31 -30.75
CA ILE A 25 -24.61 -22.90 -30.24
C ILE A 25 -24.75 -21.97 -29.02
N GLY A 26 -25.73 -21.06 -29.02
CA GLY A 26 -26.00 -20.15 -27.90
C GLY A 26 -26.42 -20.85 -26.61
N LEU A 27 -27.25 -21.91 -26.70
CA LEU A 27 -27.63 -22.73 -25.54
C LEU A 27 -26.48 -23.60 -25.03
N ALA A 28 -25.64 -24.16 -25.93
CA ALA A 28 -24.48 -24.96 -25.53
C ALA A 28 -23.39 -24.13 -24.83
N GLY A 29 -23.19 -22.87 -25.26
CA GLY A 29 -22.25 -21.93 -24.61
C GLY A 29 -22.73 -21.44 -23.24
N GLN A 30 -24.04 -21.40 -22.99
CA GLN A 30 -24.59 -20.95 -21.71
C GLN A 30 -24.44 -21.99 -20.57
N ALA A 31 -24.34 -23.28 -20.91
CA ALA A 31 -24.10 -24.35 -19.94
C ALA A 31 -22.69 -24.34 -19.34
N GLN A 32 -21.72 -23.67 -19.98
CA GLN A 32 -20.35 -23.53 -19.48
C GLN A 32 -20.14 -22.30 -18.57
N ALA A 33 -21.15 -21.45 -18.39
CA ALA A 33 -21.07 -20.27 -17.52
C ALA A 33 -21.46 -20.54 -16.05
N ALA A 34 -21.83 -21.79 -15.69
CA ALA A 34 -22.28 -22.15 -14.35
C ALA A 34 -21.19 -22.79 -13.46
N ALA A 35 -19.93 -22.82 -13.88
CA ALA A 35 -18.81 -23.20 -13.02
C ALA A 35 -18.27 -21.93 -12.34
N GLY A 36 -18.91 -21.53 -11.23
CA GLY A 36 -18.28 -20.60 -10.28
C GLY A 36 -16.96 -21.18 -9.76
N PRO A 37 -16.02 -20.36 -9.28
CA PRO A 37 -14.74 -20.85 -8.76
C PRO A 37 -15.01 -21.72 -7.52
N THR A 38 -15.01 -23.04 -7.70
CA THR A 38 -14.97 -23.98 -6.58
C THR A 38 -13.58 -23.86 -5.97
N LEU A 39 -13.50 -23.28 -4.76
CA LEU A 39 -12.27 -23.26 -3.97
C LEU A 39 -11.75 -24.69 -3.84
N ASP A 40 -10.55 -24.91 -4.38
CA ASP A 40 -9.89 -26.21 -4.43
C ASP A 40 -9.76 -26.76 -2.98
N PRO A 41 -10.25 -27.97 -2.65
CA PRO A 41 -10.23 -28.51 -1.29
C PRO A 41 -8.80 -28.60 -0.70
N LEU A 42 -7.80 -28.74 -1.57
CA LEU A 42 -6.39 -28.71 -1.17
C LEU A 42 -5.93 -27.31 -0.71
N LEU A 43 -6.44 -26.25 -1.35
CA LEU A 43 -6.18 -24.87 -0.96
C LEU A 43 -6.81 -24.56 0.41
N LEU A 44 -8.00 -25.08 0.68
CA LEU A 44 -8.68 -24.92 1.97
C LEU A 44 -7.88 -25.57 3.11
N ALA A 45 -7.36 -26.77 2.90
CA ALA A 45 -6.50 -27.45 3.87
C ALA A 45 -5.19 -26.69 4.13
N GLN A 46 -4.64 -26.05 3.09
CA GLN A 46 -3.42 -25.23 3.21
C GLN A 46 -3.68 -23.94 3.99
N LEU A 47 -4.83 -23.29 3.78
CA LEU A 47 -5.23 -22.09 4.53
C LEU A 47 -5.39 -22.40 6.02
N GLN A 48 -6.08 -23.50 6.36
CA GLN A 48 -6.24 -23.93 7.76
C GLN A 48 -4.91 -24.20 8.45
N THR A 49 -3.96 -24.81 7.74
CA THR A 49 -2.61 -25.06 8.26
C THR A 49 -1.87 -23.75 8.55
N ARG A 50 -2.00 -22.75 7.67
CA ARG A 50 -1.41 -21.42 7.87
C ARG A 50 -2.07 -20.70 9.05
N GLU A 51 -3.39 -20.76 9.18
CA GLU A 51 -4.13 -20.11 10.26
C GLU A 51 -3.73 -20.66 11.63
N ALA A 52 -3.54 -21.97 11.76
CA ALA A 52 -3.07 -22.59 13.00
C ALA A 52 -1.64 -22.12 13.38
N ALA A 53 -0.76 -21.97 12.40
CA ALA A 53 0.59 -21.46 12.62
C ALA A 53 0.58 -19.99 13.09
N TYR A 54 -0.27 -19.15 12.50
CA TYR A 54 -0.42 -17.76 12.94
C TYR A 54 -1.02 -17.64 14.34
N GLN A 55 -2.01 -18.47 14.69
CA GLN A 55 -2.58 -18.47 16.04
C GLN A 55 -1.57 -18.85 17.11
N ALA A 56 -0.68 -19.82 16.83
CA ALA A 56 0.39 -20.20 17.75
C ALA A 56 1.38 -19.03 17.99
N LEU A 57 1.78 -18.33 16.92
CA LEU A 57 2.63 -17.13 17.00
C LEU A 57 2.00 -16.00 17.82
N ILE A 58 0.69 -15.76 17.64
CA ILE A 58 -0.04 -14.74 18.40
C ILE A 58 -0.13 -15.13 19.89
N ALA A 59 -0.39 -16.41 20.18
CA ALA A 59 -0.46 -16.89 21.56
C ALA A 59 0.90 -16.79 22.27
N GLU A 60 2.00 -17.09 21.58
CA GLU A 60 3.36 -16.92 22.09
C GLU A 60 3.68 -15.44 22.36
N ALA A 61 3.38 -14.56 21.40
CA ALA A 61 3.57 -13.12 21.55
C ALA A 61 2.79 -12.57 22.76
N ASN A 62 1.52 -12.97 22.93
CA ASN A 62 0.71 -12.58 24.08
C ASN A 62 1.26 -13.08 25.42
N GLY A 63 1.89 -14.26 25.43
CA GLY A 63 2.58 -14.79 26.60
C GLY A 63 3.80 -13.94 26.99
N GLN A 64 4.56 -13.46 26.01
CA GLN A 64 5.70 -12.56 26.24
C GLN A 64 5.25 -11.20 26.78
N THR A 65 4.15 -10.63 26.28
CA THR A 65 3.62 -9.35 26.79
C THR A 65 3.15 -9.45 28.24
N ARG A 66 2.57 -10.59 28.66
CA ARG A 66 2.19 -10.81 30.08
C ARG A 66 3.37 -11.09 31.00
N ALA A 67 4.45 -11.69 30.50
CA ALA A 67 5.69 -11.83 31.26
C ALA A 67 6.44 -10.50 31.44
N MET A 68 6.07 -9.46 30.66
CA MET A 68 6.56 -8.09 30.77
C MET A 68 5.64 -7.18 31.60
N GLU A 69 4.73 -7.74 32.42
CA GLU A 69 4.06 -6.97 33.46
C GLU A 69 5.15 -6.30 34.35
N PRO A 70 5.11 -4.97 34.51
CA PRO A 70 6.15 -4.26 35.23
C PRO A 70 6.11 -4.69 36.70
N THR A 71 7.23 -5.23 37.18
CA THR A 71 7.54 -5.25 38.60
C THR A 71 7.33 -3.83 39.15
N PRO A 72 6.68 -3.63 40.31
CA PRO A 72 6.63 -2.32 40.94
C PRO A 72 8.07 -1.89 41.25
N PHE A 73 8.61 -0.98 40.44
CA PHE A 73 9.95 -0.46 40.62
C PHE A 73 10.00 0.38 41.91
N PRO A 74 11.06 0.29 42.73
CA PRO A 74 11.25 1.20 43.85
C PRO A 74 11.37 2.63 43.32
N THR A 75 10.72 3.57 43.99
CA THR A 75 10.68 5.01 43.72
C THR A 75 12.06 5.55 43.37
N VAL A 76 12.34 5.70 42.08
CA VAL A 76 13.38 6.59 41.57
C VAL A 76 12.67 7.86 41.18
N THR A 77 13.14 8.99 41.69
CA THR A 77 12.65 10.34 41.38
C THR A 77 12.30 10.45 39.89
N PRO A 78 11.04 10.75 39.53
CA PRO A 78 10.64 10.79 38.13
C PRO A 78 11.38 11.94 37.44
N ALA A 79 12.30 11.58 36.54
CA ALA A 79 12.52 12.38 35.35
C ALA A 79 11.16 12.46 34.63
N PRO A 80 10.75 13.62 34.10
CA PRO A 80 9.40 13.80 33.58
C PRO A 80 9.12 12.76 32.50
N GLU A 81 8.31 11.77 32.88
CA GLU A 81 7.65 10.85 31.96
C GLU A 81 6.89 11.72 30.97
N ALA A 82 7.31 11.66 29.70
CA ALA A 82 6.52 12.20 28.62
C ALA A 82 5.18 11.46 28.67
N THR A 83 4.16 12.14 29.18
CA THR A 83 2.77 11.70 29.15
C THR A 83 2.49 11.19 27.74
N ALA A 84 2.24 9.89 27.61
CA ALA A 84 1.71 9.32 26.38
C ALA A 84 0.30 9.88 26.19
N THR A 85 0.21 11.10 25.68
CA THR A 85 -1.04 11.65 25.18
C THR A 85 -1.48 10.72 24.06
N GLU A 86 -2.65 10.14 24.22
CA GLU A 86 -3.23 9.16 23.30
C GLU A 86 -3.61 9.89 22.02
N TYR A 87 -2.65 10.01 21.11
CA TYR A 87 -2.88 10.50 19.76
C TYR A 87 -3.33 9.32 18.89
N PRO A 88 -4.27 9.53 17.96
CA PRO A 88 -4.72 8.47 17.06
C PRO A 88 -3.61 7.98 16.13
N ILE A 89 -2.58 8.80 15.89
CA ILE A 89 -1.37 8.40 15.16
C ILE A 89 -0.32 8.04 16.20
N SER A 90 0.20 6.81 16.15
CA SER A 90 1.33 6.42 16.99
C SER A 90 2.65 6.99 16.45
N PRO A 91 3.68 7.14 17.30
CA PRO A 91 5.02 7.52 16.85
C PRO A 91 5.54 6.60 15.74
N GLU A 92 5.35 5.29 15.84
CA GLU A 92 5.80 4.31 14.86
C GLU A 92 5.10 4.49 13.51
N LEU A 93 3.80 4.78 13.52
CA LEU A 93 3.04 5.06 12.31
C LEU A 93 3.52 6.37 11.65
N ALA A 94 3.82 7.40 12.44
CA ALA A 94 4.38 8.65 11.92
C ALA A 94 5.75 8.44 11.26
N ALA A 95 6.62 7.59 11.82
CA ALA A 95 7.90 7.23 11.19
C ALA A 95 7.70 6.53 9.84
N TYR A 96 6.76 5.59 9.76
CA TYR A 96 6.42 4.91 8.51
C TYR A 96 5.94 5.88 7.42
N LEU A 97 5.05 6.81 7.78
CA LEU A 97 4.55 7.85 6.88
C LEU A 97 5.67 8.78 6.40
N ALA A 98 6.58 9.19 7.29
CA ALA A 98 7.73 10.00 6.94
C ALA A 98 8.70 9.30 5.98
N LEU A 99 8.97 8.00 6.18
CA LEU A 99 9.82 7.20 5.27
C LEU A 99 9.17 7.02 3.89
N SER A 100 7.84 6.94 3.82
CA SER A 100 7.12 6.79 2.55
C SER A 100 7.26 8.01 1.62
N VAL A 101 7.47 9.21 2.18
CA VAL A 101 7.65 10.45 1.41
C VAL A 101 9.12 10.83 1.19
N ALA A 102 10.04 10.05 1.77
CA ALA A 102 11.47 10.23 1.68
C ALA A 102 12.13 8.89 1.31
N PRO A 103 12.05 8.47 0.04
CA PRO A 103 12.65 7.21 -0.41
C PRO A 103 14.17 7.24 -0.15
N ASN A 104 14.73 6.09 0.24
CA ASN A 104 16.13 5.91 0.62
C ASN A 104 16.59 6.67 1.88
N ALA A 105 15.67 7.31 2.62
CA ALA A 105 15.97 7.85 3.93
C ALA A 105 15.89 6.77 5.01
N TYR A 106 16.59 6.99 6.14
CA TYR A 106 16.46 6.18 7.34
C TYR A 106 16.27 7.06 8.57
N LEU A 107 15.61 6.49 9.58
CA LEU A 107 15.32 7.15 10.84
C LEU A 107 16.60 7.33 11.65
N VAL A 108 16.93 8.58 12.00
CA VAL A 108 18.10 8.91 12.82
C VAL A 108 17.72 8.97 14.30
N ARG A 109 16.48 9.41 14.59
CA ARG A 109 15.96 9.54 15.96
C ARG A 109 14.49 9.12 16.00
N PRO A 110 14.01 8.52 17.10
CA PRO A 110 12.58 8.26 17.28
C PRO A 110 11.73 9.53 17.11
N PRO A 111 10.50 9.42 16.59
CA PRO A 111 9.60 10.56 16.40
C PRO A 111 9.25 11.24 17.73
N GLU A 112 9.26 12.56 17.72
CA GLU A 112 8.97 13.38 18.91
C GLU A 112 7.70 14.21 18.68
N VAL A 113 6.85 14.30 19.70
CA VAL A 113 5.64 15.14 19.63
C VAL A 113 6.03 16.60 19.83
N VAL A 114 5.72 17.43 18.85
CA VAL A 114 6.01 18.86 18.82
C VAL A 114 4.79 19.67 18.39
N ILE A 115 4.82 20.98 18.64
CA ILE A 115 3.81 21.90 18.11
C ILE A 115 4.37 22.55 16.84
N TYR A 116 3.89 22.13 15.68
CA TYR A 116 4.26 22.71 14.39
C TYR A 116 3.15 23.64 13.89
N ARG A 117 3.46 24.94 13.77
CA ARG A 117 2.51 25.99 13.30
C ARG A 117 1.17 25.99 14.04
N GLY A 118 1.20 25.75 15.35
CA GLY A 118 0.01 25.69 16.19
C GLY A 118 -0.79 24.38 16.11
N ARG A 119 -0.26 23.34 15.45
CA ARG A 119 -0.84 21.98 15.41
C ARG A 119 0.07 20.99 16.11
N ILE A 120 -0.51 19.99 16.76
CA ILE A 120 0.25 18.88 17.32
C ILE A 120 0.73 17.98 16.18
N ALA A 121 2.03 17.73 16.11
CA ALA A 121 2.68 16.97 15.05
C ALA A 121 3.79 16.09 15.62
N TYR A 122 4.10 15.01 14.92
CA TYR A 122 5.32 14.24 15.11
C TYR A 122 6.44 14.84 14.25
N GLU A 123 7.53 15.26 14.88
CA GLU A 123 8.79 15.55 14.20
C GLU A 123 9.56 14.24 14.02
N VAL A 124 9.74 13.83 12.77
CA VAL A 124 10.53 12.66 12.40
C VAL A 124 11.87 13.15 11.85
N THR A 125 12.97 12.80 12.53
CA THR A 125 14.32 13.15 12.07
C THR A 125 14.90 12.01 11.25
N LEU A 126 15.09 12.27 9.95
CA LEU A 126 15.70 11.38 8.98
C LEU A 126 17.14 11.83 8.68
N ASN A 127 17.93 10.96 8.05
CA ASN A 127 19.29 11.30 7.59
C ASN A 127 19.30 12.35 6.48
N THR A 128 18.22 12.46 5.72
CA THR A 128 18.04 13.42 4.63
C THR A 128 17.37 14.72 5.07
N GLY A 129 16.88 14.81 6.31
CA GLY A 129 16.22 16.00 6.86
C GLY A 129 15.11 15.69 7.85
N ARG A 130 14.14 16.60 8.00
CA ARG A 130 13.02 16.45 8.93
C ARG A 130 11.68 16.36 8.19
N VAL A 131 10.76 15.60 8.76
CA VAL A 131 9.38 15.51 8.28
C VAL A 131 8.45 15.74 9.46
N TYR A 132 7.46 16.63 9.30
CA TYR A 132 6.43 16.87 10.29
C TYR A 132 5.14 16.19 9.85
N VAL A 133 4.63 15.29 10.69
CA VAL A 133 3.40 14.51 10.45
C VAL A 133 2.35 14.94 11.46
N ASP A 134 1.15 15.29 11.02
CA ASP A 134 0.04 15.66 11.90
C ASP A 134 -0.33 14.49 12.82
N ALA A 135 -0.36 14.73 14.15
CA ALA A 135 -0.58 13.67 15.13
C ALA A 135 -2.05 13.18 15.19
N VAL A 136 -2.97 13.88 14.52
CA VAL A 136 -4.41 13.54 14.51
C VAL A 136 -4.80 12.83 13.23
N SER A 137 -4.36 13.34 12.08
CA SER A 137 -4.76 12.88 10.74
C SER A 137 -3.70 12.04 10.03
N GLY A 138 -2.44 12.10 10.47
CA GLY A 138 -1.32 11.47 9.76
C GLY A 138 -0.90 12.23 8.49
N ALA A 139 -1.44 13.41 8.24
CA ALA A 139 -1.08 14.21 7.08
C ALA A 139 0.35 14.76 7.21
N ILE A 140 1.12 14.76 6.12
CA ILE A 140 2.43 15.40 6.10
C ILE A 140 2.23 16.92 6.09
N LEU A 141 2.57 17.58 7.19
CA LEU A 141 2.47 19.04 7.33
C LEU A 141 3.64 19.75 6.64
N TRP A 142 4.81 19.10 6.64
CA TRP A 142 6.00 19.59 5.95
C TRP A 142 7.00 18.45 5.72
N ASN A 143 7.64 18.48 4.56
CA ASN A 143 8.74 17.60 4.21
C ASN A 143 9.94 18.46 3.81
N GLY A 144 11.02 18.36 4.57
CA GLY A 144 12.33 18.88 4.17
C GLY A 144 13.41 17.83 4.29
N ALA A 145 13.03 16.54 4.19
CA ALA A 145 13.97 15.55 3.74
C ALA A 145 14.35 15.93 2.29
N ALA A 146 15.65 16.11 2.03
CA ALA A 146 16.14 16.22 0.67
C ALA A 146 15.63 14.99 -0.08
N GLN A 147 14.72 15.19 -1.04
CA GLN A 147 14.33 14.13 -1.96
C GLN A 147 15.64 13.63 -2.56
N GLY A 148 16.00 12.38 -2.29
CA GLY A 148 17.14 11.74 -2.92
C GLY A 148 16.82 11.60 -4.41
N GLY A 149 17.10 12.65 -5.18
CA GLY A 149 16.87 12.74 -6.62
C GLY A 149 16.42 14.15 -7.03
N ASP A 150 17.20 14.78 -7.91
CA ASP A 150 16.87 16.01 -8.64
C ASP A 150 16.93 17.36 -7.89
N GLY A 151 18.13 17.68 -7.39
CA GLY A 151 18.56 19.07 -7.20
C GLY A 151 19.55 19.46 -8.30
N GLY A 152 19.04 20.02 -9.39
CA GLY A 152 19.78 20.37 -10.61
C GLY A 152 21.04 21.20 -10.38
N GLY A 153 22.20 20.62 -10.74
CA GLY A 153 23.43 21.34 -11.01
C GLY A 153 23.41 21.91 -12.42
N SER A 154 22.52 22.86 -12.70
CA SER A 154 22.65 23.74 -13.86
C SER A 154 23.25 25.06 -13.38
N GLY A 155 24.52 25.31 -13.68
CA GLY A 155 25.09 26.64 -13.51
C GLY A 155 26.60 26.73 -13.38
N PHE A 156 27.21 27.25 -14.46
CA PHE A 156 28.37 28.16 -14.48
C PHE A 156 29.75 27.54 -14.14
N GLY A 157 30.80 27.69 -14.95
CA GLY A 157 30.96 28.51 -16.13
C GLY A 157 32.26 28.14 -16.85
N ASP A 158 32.30 28.58 -18.11
CA ASP A 158 33.47 28.68 -18.97
C ASP A 158 34.68 29.23 -18.22
N GLU A 159 35.78 28.47 -18.20
CA GLU A 159 37.12 29.00 -18.01
C GLU A 159 37.97 28.49 -19.17
N ASP A 160 38.05 29.36 -20.16
CA ASP A 160 39.06 29.38 -21.22
C ASP A 160 40.46 29.37 -20.57
N ASP A 161 41.19 28.26 -20.69
CA ASP A 161 42.63 28.28 -20.46
C ASP A 161 43.35 28.34 -21.81
N GLU A 162 43.71 29.58 -22.15
CA GLU A 162 44.67 29.95 -23.18
C GLU A 162 46.00 29.22 -22.94
N HIS A 163 46.40 28.37 -23.90
CA HIS A 163 47.77 27.86 -23.97
C HIS A 163 48.59 28.83 -24.82
N ASP A 164 49.15 29.83 -24.15
CA ASP A 164 50.33 30.56 -24.60
C ASP A 164 51.62 29.84 -24.14
N ASP A 165 52.64 30.00 -24.98
CA ASP A 165 54.09 29.93 -24.72
C ASP A 165 54.91 28.67 -25.09
N ASP A 166 55.83 28.97 -26.03
CA ASP A 166 57.18 28.44 -26.38
C ASP A 166 57.36 27.19 -27.27
#